data_AF-A0A1Y1USC2-F1
#
_entry.id   AF-A0A1Y1USC2-F1
#
_cell.length_a   1.000
_cell.length_b   1.000
_cell.length_c   1.000
_cell.angle_alpha   90.00
_cell.angle_beta   90.00
_cell.angle_gamma   90.00
#
_symmetry.space_group_name_H-M   'P 1'
#
loop_
_entity.id
_entity.type
_entity.pdbx_description
1 polymer ?
#
loop_
_entity_poly.entity_id
_entity_poly.type
_entity_poly.pdbx_seq_one_letter_code
_entity_poly.pdbx_strand_id
1 'polypeptide(L)'
;MPSSRLAVWHTAFNLGAKTIPPFAGAATALIIALAARRRVGSRGNSSKTWLFVAAAMQIVHVPFTLLAIAPTNAKLIAMRAAKNLDMDKVGMENLNLLLNKWCGLHNVRIATATTAFLMVVTSLLS
;
A
#
# COMPACT_ATOMS: atom_id res chain seq x y z
N MET A 1 22.36 10.30 11.68
CA MET A 1 21.43 10.13 12.81
C MET A 1 20.34 9.12 12.46
N PRO A 2 20.44 7.85 12.88
CA PRO A 2 19.43 6.81 12.66
C PRO A 2 18.08 7.07 13.33
N SER A 3 18.10 7.71 14.50
CA SER A 3 16.93 8.09 15.27
C SER A 3 15.97 8.97 14.47
N SER A 4 16.47 9.85 13.60
CA SER A 4 15.63 10.74 12.78
C SER A 4 14.89 10.00 11.66
N ARG A 5 15.53 9.04 10.97
CA ARG A 5 14.87 8.26 9.90
C ARG A 5 13.77 7.37 10.45
N LEU A 6 14.04 6.69 11.58
CA LEU A 6 13.05 5.87 12.27
C LEU A 6 11.90 6.73 12.85
N ALA A 7 12.20 7.97 13.26
CA ALA A 7 11.20 8.95 13.65
C ALA A 7 10.27 9.33 12.50
N VAL A 8 10.83 9.74 11.35
CA VAL A 8 10.09 10.10 10.14
C VAL A 8 9.25 8.92 9.64
N TRP A 9 9.84 7.73 9.53
CA TRP A 9 9.13 6.53 9.12
C TRP A 9 7.91 6.25 10.00
N HIS A 10 8.05 6.33 11.32
CA HIS A 10 6.94 6.03 12.24
C HIS A 10 5.80 7.05 12.16
N THR A 11 6.13 8.34 11.96
CA THR A 11 5.11 9.36 11.72
C THR A 11 4.34 9.05 10.44
N ALA A 12 5.06 8.71 9.36
CA ALA A 12 4.45 8.30 8.09
C ALA A 12 3.61 7.02 8.24
N PHE A 13 4.11 6.03 8.98
CA PHE A 13 3.40 4.78 9.27
C PHE A 13 2.10 5.03 10.02
N ASN A 14 2.12 5.82 11.10
CA ASN A 14 0.94 6.11 11.90
C ASN A 14 -0.11 6.91 11.13
N LEU A 15 0.34 7.87 10.31
CA LEU A 15 -0.57 8.60 9.44
C LEU A 15 -1.21 7.66 8.42
N GLY A 16 -0.39 6.88 7.71
CA GLY A 16 -0.86 5.96 6.68
C GLY A 16 -1.76 4.85 7.21
N ALA A 17 -1.48 4.31 8.40
CA ALA A 17 -2.30 3.27 9.04
C ALA A 17 -3.71 3.76 9.37
N LYS A 18 -3.87 5.06 9.67
CA LYS A 18 -5.17 5.65 10.01
C LYS A 18 -5.95 6.09 8.76
N THR A 19 -5.28 6.64 7.76
CA THR A 19 -5.95 7.28 6.62
C THR A 19 -6.15 6.35 5.43
N ILE A 20 -5.20 5.46 5.16
CA ILE A 20 -5.20 4.68 3.92
C ILE A 20 -6.29 3.60 3.91
N PRO A 21 -6.52 2.80 4.98
CA PRO A 21 -7.57 1.78 4.97
C PRO A 21 -8.98 2.29 4.67
N PRO A 22 -9.51 3.34 5.34
CA PRO A 22 -10.85 3.84 5.04
C PRO A 22 -10.94 4.42 3.63
N PHE A 23 -9.90 5.14 3.18
CA PHE A 23 -9.84 5.68 1.82
C PHE A 23 -9.86 4.58 0.76
N ALA A 24 -9.02 3.55 0.92
CA ALA A 24 -8.96 2.41 0.01
C ALA A 24 -10.28 1.63 -0.03
N GLY A 25 -10.94 1.47 1.12
CA GLY A 25 -12.27 0.85 1.21
C GLY A 25 -13.32 1.63 0.42
N ALA A 26 -13.41 2.95 0.64
CA ALA A 26 -14.34 3.81 -0.08
C ALA A 26 -14.08 3.82 -1.60
N ALA A 27 -12.81 3.93 -2.02
CA ALA A 27 -12.43 3.89 -3.43
C ALA A 27 -12.79 2.55 -4.09
N THR A 28 -12.53 1.43 -3.41
CA THR A 28 -12.87 0.09 -3.91
C THR A 28 -14.38 -0.08 -4.07
N ALA A 29 -15.17 0.34 -3.08
CA ALA A 29 -16.63 0.29 -3.15
C ALA A 29 -17.17 1.12 -4.33
N LEU A 30 -16.60 2.31 -4.57
CA LEU A 30 -16.98 3.16 -5.70
C LEU A 30 -16.66 2.49 -7.04
N ILE A 31 -15.49 1.89 -7.20
CA ILE A 31 -15.09 1.18 -8.43
C ILE A 31 -16.04 0.01 -8.71
N ILE A 32 -16.39 -0.77 -7.69
CA ILE A 32 -17.33 -1.89 -7.81
C ILE A 32 -18.73 -1.38 -8.22
N ALA A 33 -19.22 -0.33 -7.56
CA ALA A 33 -20.52 0.26 -7.90
C ALA A 33 -20.56 0.77 -9.35
N LEU A 34 -19.47 1.40 -9.80
CA LEU A 34 -19.32 1.87 -11.18
C LEU A 34 -19.32 0.71 -12.18
N ALA A 35 -18.58 -0.37 -11.89
CA ALA A 35 -18.53 -1.56 -12.73
C ALA A 35 -19.92 -2.23 -12.83
N ALA A 36 -20.64 -2.31 -11.71
CA ALA A 36 -21.98 -2.90 -11.64
C ALA A 36 -23.01 -2.11 -12.46
N ARG A 37 -22.92 -0.77 -12.48
CA ARG A 37 -23.81 0.11 -13.25
C ARG A 37 -23.59 0.06 -14.77
N ARG A 38 -22.43 -0.42 -15.25
CA ARG A 38 -22.19 -0.58 -16.70
C ARG A 38 -23.02 -1.73 -17.26
N ARG A 39 -23.91 -1.41 -18.22
CA ARG A 39 -24.77 -2.38 -18.93
C ARG A 39 -23.92 -3.36 -19.75
N VAL A 40 -24.25 -4.65 -19.64
CA VAL A 40 -23.67 -5.71 -20.47
C VAL A 40 -24.26 -5.59 -21.88
N GLY A 41 -23.42 -5.44 -22.92
CA GLY A 41 -23.87 -5.40 -24.32
C GLY A 41 -23.55 -4.13 -25.12
N SER A 42 -23.11 -3.04 -24.48
CA SER A 42 -22.47 -1.94 -25.21
C SER A 42 -21.04 -2.36 -25.63
N ARG A 43 -20.47 -1.74 -26.68
CA ARG A 43 -19.09 -1.93 -27.18
C ARG A 43 -17.98 -1.84 -26.09
N GLY A 44 -18.31 -1.54 -24.83
CA GLY A 44 -17.43 -1.40 -23.67
C GLY A 44 -17.37 -2.58 -22.68
N ASN A 45 -17.57 -3.84 -23.10
CA ASN A 45 -17.46 -5.00 -22.20
C ASN A 45 -16.05 -5.13 -21.57
N SER A 46 -15.00 -4.77 -22.32
CA SER A 46 -13.62 -4.72 -21.83
C SER A 46 -13.46 -3.72 -20.69
N SER A 47 -14.08 -2.53 -20.78
CA SER A 47 -13.99 -1.50 -19.74
C SER A 47 -14.65 -1.93 -18.41
N LYS A 48 -15.78 -2.66 -18.48
CA LYS A 48 -16.37 -3.27 -17.27
C LYS A 48 -15.43 -4.29 -16.62
N THR A 49 -14.75 -5.10 -17.43
CA THR A 49 -13.77 -6.09 -16.96
C THR A 49 -12.59 -5.41 -16.27
N TRP A 50 -12.04 -4.35 -16.87
CA TRP A 50 -10.93 -3.58 -16.29
C TRP A 50 -11.26 -2.94 -14.95
N LEU A 51 -12.49 -2.46 -14.75
CA LEU A 51 -12.93 -1.93 -13.45
C LEU A 51 -12.97 -3.02 -12.36
N PHE A 52 -13.43 -4.23 -12.69
CA PHE A 52 -13.37 -5.35 -11.73
C PHE A 52 -11.95 -5.80 -11.43
N VAL A 53 -11.06 -5.83 -12.44
CA VAL A 53 -9.64 -6.11 -12.24
C VAL A 53 -9.01 -5.07 -11.32
N ALA A 54 -9.28 -3.78 -11.54
CA ALA A 54 -8.78 -2.70 -10.69
C ALA A 54 -9.29 -2.82 -9.24
N ALA A 55 -10.56 -3.17 -9.03
CA ALA A 55 -11.10 -3.44 -7.71
C ALA A 55 -10.42 -4.64 -7.04
N ALA A 56 -10.20 -5.73 -7.78
CA ALA A 56 -9.50 -6.92 -7.27
C ALA A 56 -8.06 -6.59 -6.85
N MET A 57 -7.34 -5.78 -7.63
CA MET A 57 -5.99 -5.32 -7.27
C MET A 57 -5.98 -4.55 -5.95
N GLN A 58 -6.96 -3.67 -5.71
CA GLN A 58 -7.09 -2.97 -4.43
C GLN A 58 -7.38 -3.91 -3.26
N ILE A 59 -8.20 -4.95 -3.46
CA ILE A 59 -8.50 -5.94 -2.43
C ILE A 59 -7.26 -6.78 -2.10
N VAL A 60 -6.46 -7.19 -3.10
CA VAL A 60 -5.23 -7.97 -2.91
C VAL A 60 -4.16 -7.22 -2.10
N HIS A 61 -4.23 -5.89 -2.02
CA HIS A 61 -3.34 -5.12 -1.14
C HIS A 61 -3.51 -5.49 0.34
N VAL A 62 -4.69 -5.94 0.77
CA VAL A 62 -4.93 -6.34 2.17
C VAL A 62 -4.07 -7.54 2.56
N PRO A 63 -4.19 -8.72 1.91
CA PRO A 63 -3.34 -9.86 2.24
C PRO A 63 -1.86 -9.58 1.97
N PHE A 64 -1.50 -8.83 0.92
CA PHE A 64 -0.11 -8.43 0.69
C PHE A 64 0.46 -7.60 1.85
N THR A 65 -0.32 -6.64 2.36
CA THR A 65 0.11 -5.78 3.47
C THR A 65 0.27 -6.61 4.75
N LEU A 66 -0.65 -7.53 5.03
CA LEU A 66 -0.59 -8.39 6.22
C LEU A 66 0.56 -9.39 6.16
N LEU A 67 0.82 -10.00 5.01
CA LEU A 67 1.81 -11.07 4.88
C LEU A 67 3.23 -10.57 4.62
N ALA A 68 3.40 -9.51 3.82
CA ALA A 68 4.73 -9.04 3.42
C ALA A 68 5.20 -7.81 4.23
N ILE A 69 4.32 -6.82 4.40
CA ILE A 69 4.70 -5.53 5.01
C ILE A 69 4.61 -5.60 6.54
N ALA A 70 3.57 -6.21 7.11
CA ALA A 70 3.36 -6.24 8.56
C ALA A 70 4.53 -6.84 9.36
N PRO A 71 5.18 -7.95 8.93
CA PRO A 71 6.35 -8.48 9.63
C PRO A 71 7.53 -7.48 9.67
N THR A 72 7.70 -6.70 8.61
CA THR A 72 8.75 -5.66 8.54
C THR A 72 8.41 -4.49 9.47
N ASN A 73 7.14 -4.06 9.50
CA ASN A 73 6.67 -3.02 10.41
C ASN A 73 6.83 -3.42 11.88
N ALA A 74 6.48 -4.67 12.24
CA ALA A 74 6.59 -5.16 13.62
C ALA A 74 8.04 -5.08 14.12
N LYS A 75 9.01 -5.46 13.29
CA LYS A 75 10.44 -5.36 13.62
C LYS A 75 10.92 -3.91 13.76
N LEU A 76 10.47 -3.00 12.89
CA LEU A 76 10.79 -1.57 12.98
C LEU A 76 10.18 -0.91 14.23
N ILE A 77 8.96 -1.30 14.62
CA ILE A 77 8.32 -0.87 15.87
C ILE A 77 9.11 -1.39 17.07
N ALA A 78 9.53 -2.66 17.06
CA ALA A 78 10.34 -3.24 18.12
C ALA A 78 11.69 -2.50 18.27
N MET A 79 12.37 -2.20 17.17
CA MET A 79 13.60 -1.39 17.18
C MET A 79 13.39 0.02 17.74
N ARG A 80 12.23 0.62 17.50
CA ARG A 80 11.88 1.93 18.08
C ARG A 80 11.59 1.83 19.58
N ALA A 81 10.82 0.82 19.99
CA ALA A 81 10.44 0.59 21.38
C ALA A 81 11.65 0.24 22.26
N ALA A 82 12.65 -0.43 21.69
CA ALA A 82 13.91 -0.74 22.35
C ALA A 82 14.73 0.50 22.78
N LYS A 83 14.31 1.73 22.43
CA LYS A 83 14.94 3.01 22.86
C LYS A 83 16.48 2.90 22.86
N ASN A 84 17.09 2.63 21.70
CA ASN A 84 18.54 2.54 21.61
C ASN A 84 19.20 3.93 21.77
N LEU A 85 19.52 4.24 23.02
CA LEU A 85 20.83 4.73 23.43
C LEU A 85 21.87 3.86 22.71
N ASP A 86 22.64 4.44 21.80
CA ASP A 86 23.69 3.78 20.99
C ASP A 86 23.28 2.51 20.22
N MET A 87 22.70 2.70 19.02
CA MET A 87 22.80 1.65 18.01
C MET A 87 24.26 1.51 17.59
N ASP A 88 24.86 0.39 17.98
CA ASP A 88 26.12 -0.08 17.46
C ASP A 88 26.07 -0.24 15.92
N LYS A 89 27.23 -0.45 15.29
CA LYS A 89 27.32 -0.60 13.83
C LYS A 89 26.41 -1.71 13.29
N VAL A 90 26.19 -2.77 14.06
CA VAL A 90 25.35 -3.91 13.70
C VAL A 90 23.85 -3.54 13.74
N GLY A 91 23.40 -2.84 14.79
CA GLY A 91 22.04 -2.33 14.88
C GLY A 91 21.71 -1.35 13.75
N MET A 92 22.69 -0.53 13.36
CA MET A 92 22.60 0.41 12.24
C MET A 92 22.41 -0.27 10.89
N GLU A 93 23.20 -1.30 10.62
CA GLU A 93 23.11 -2.06 9.37
C GLU A 93 21.75 -2.77 9.28
N ASN A 94 21.32 -3.40 10.37
CA ASN A 94 20.02 -4.05 10.46
C ASN A 94 18.86 -3.05 10.25
N LEU A 95 18.89 -1.88 10.88
CA LEU A 95 17.88 -0.84 10.64
C LEU A 95 17.80 -0.46 9.16
N ASN A 96 18.94 -0.21 8.52
CA ASN A 96 18.97 0.18 7.10
C ASN A 96 18.44 -0.93 6.20
N LEU A 97 18.78 -2.20 6.47
CA LEU A 97 18.24 -3.34 5.74
C LEU A 97 16.72 -3.42 5.86
N LEU A 98 16.17 -3.22 7.07
CA LEU A 98 14.73 -3.21 7.27
C LEU A 98 14.03 -2.04 6.60
N LEU A 99 14.60 -0.83 6.67
CA LEU A 99 14.04 0.35 6.00
C LEU A 99 14.09 0.20 4.47
N ASN A 100 15.17 -0.35 3.92
CA ASN A 100 15.28 -0.63 2.49
C ASN A 100 14.26 -1.69 2.05
N LYS A 101 14.11 -2.77 2.83
CA LYS A 101 13.08 -3.79 2.58
C LYS A 101 11.67 -3.19 2.64
N TRP A 102 11.40 -2.37 3.65
CA TRP A 102 10.12 -1.67 3.80
C TRP A 102 9.86 -0.78 2.59
N CYS A 103 10.85 0.01 2.16
CA CYS A 103 10.75 0.89 1.00
C CYS A 103 10.44 0.09 -0.28
N GLY A 104 11.15 -1.02 -0.51
CA GLY A 104 10.89 -1.89 -1.66
C GLY A 104 9.47 -2.45 -1.66
N LEU A 105 9.00 -3.00 -0.54
CA LEU A 105 7.62 -3.51 -0.42
C LEU A 105 6.57 -2.40 -0.57
N HIS A 106 6.83 -1.22 -0.02
CA HIS A 106 5.94 -0.08 -0.13
C HIS A 106 5.86 0.43 -1.58
N ASN A 107 6.98 0.46 -2.30
CA ASN A 107 7.03 0.83 -3.71
C ASN A 107 6.24 -0.14 -4.59
N VAL A 108 6.31 -1.45 -4.32
CA VAL A 108 5.47 -2.45 -5.00
C VAL A 108 3.99 -2.11 -4.79
N ARG A 109 3.58 -1.86 -3.54
CA ARG A 109 2.20 -1.48 -3.22
C ARG A 109 1.76 -0.19 -3.94
N ILE A 110 2.62 0.82 -3.99
CA ILE A 110 2.34 2.08 -4.69
C ILE A 110 2.18 1.81 -6.19
N ALA A 111 3.12 1.08 -6.80
CA ALA A 111 3.08 0.77 -8.23
C ALA A 111 1.77 0.05 -8.61
N THR A 112 1.38 -0.97 -7.85
CA THR A 112 0.13 -1.70 -8.06
C THR A 112 -1.09 -0.79 -7.89
N ALA A 113 -1.12 0.09 -6.88
CA ALA A 113 -2.19 1.05 -6.68
C ALA A 113 -2.29 2.08 -7.83
N THR A 114 -1.16 2.58 -8.31
CA THR A 114 -1.09 3.50 -9.45
C THR A 114 -1.59 2.82 -10.73
N THR A 115 -1.20 1.57 -10.98
CA THR A 115 -1.69 0.79 -12.12
C THR A 115 -3.21 0.60 -12.04
N ALA A 116 -3.75 0.23 -10.87
CA ALA A 116 -5.19 0.09 -10.69
C ALA A 116 -5.93 1.42 -10.93
N PHE A 117 -5.37 2.54 -10.47
CA PHE A 117 -5.93 3.86 -10.73
C PHE A 117 -5.95 4.20 -12.23
N LEU A 118 -4.85 3.97 -12.95
CA LEU A 118 -4.78 4.20 -14.39
C LEU A 118 -5.77 3.32 -15.16
N MET A 119 -5.98 2.07 -14.73
CA MET A 119 -7.02 1.20 -15.31
C MET A 119 -8.41 1.79 -15.14
N VAL A 120 -8.73 2.35 -13.98
CA VAL A 120 -10.03 3.01 -13.75
C VAL A 120 -10.19 4.25 -14.63
N VAL A 121 -9.17 5.11 -14.70
CA VAL A 121 -9.20 6.34 -15.52
C VAL A 121 -9.37 6.00 -17.01
N THR A 122 -8.56 5.07 -17.53
CA THR A 122 -8.64 4.65 -18.93
C THR A 122 -9.99 4.00 -19.26
N SER A 123 -10.52 3.17 -18.33
CA SER A 123 -11.85 2.58 -18.47
C SER A 123 -12.96 3.62 -18.51
N LEU A 124 -12.81 4.75 -17.81
CA LEU A 124 -13.76 5.86 -17.83
C LEU A 124 -13.73 6.68 -19.12
N LEU A 125 -12.58 6.74 -19.78
CA LEU A 125 -12.38 7.47 -21.04
C LEU A 125 -12.75 6.64 -22.29
N SER A 126 -12.89 5.32 -22.13
CA SER A 126 -13.31 4.37 -23.18
C SER A 126 -14.80 4.05 -23.16
#